data_AF-A0A961US86-F1
#
_entry.id   AF-A0A961US86-F1
#
_cell.length_a   1.000
_cell.length_b   1.000
_cell.length_c   1.000
_cell.angle_alpha   90.00
_cell.angle_beta   90.00
_cell.angle_gamma   90.00
#
_symmetry.space_group_name_H-M   'P 1'
#
loop_
_entity.id
_entity.type
_entity.pdbx_description
1 polymer ?
#
loop_
_entity_poly.entity_id
_entity_poly.type
_entity_poly.pdbx_seq_one_letter_code
_entity_poly.pdbx_strand_id
1 'polypeptide(L)'
;LRVNASVSGKPAPEGSVTYAIISDDREQIGNRGEVMSNAKPGLIIRLNAGIYHIVSTYGDANAKVEADVTVEAGKLTEAAVIHQAAKAAFKLVNHPGGEALPDTHWTIQTLSGENVKESVGALPTHVLAPGDYKVLAKSGGRVYQREFTVKDGEMVSVEVVTQSGDPNGATQASEAPLPQIEFKSQ
;
A
#
# COMPACT_ATOMS: atom_id res chain seq x y z
N LEU A 1 5.49 26.76 5.67
CA LEU A 1 4.68 25.85 4.86
C LEU A 1 3.59 25.23 5.73
N ARG A 2 2.34 25.21 5.26
CA ARG A 2 1.23 24.44 5.84
C ARG A 2 0.69 23.49 4.77
N VAL A 3 0.60 22.20 5.09
CA VAL A 3 0.06 21.19 4.16
C VAL A 3 -1.31 20.73 4.67
N ASN A 4 -2.35 20.95 3.89
CA ASN A 4 -3.70 20.47 4.17
C ASN A 4 -3.98 19.22 3.33
N ALA A 5 -4.67 18.23 3.92
CA ALA A 5 -5.02 16.99 3.23
C ALA A 5 -6.54 16.79 3.21
N SER A 6 -7.05 16.35 2.06
CA SER A 6 -8.45 15.98 1.87
C SER A 6 -8.57 14.61 1.21
N VAL A 7 -9.63 13.89 1.51
CA VAL A 7 -9.99 12.58 0.94
C VAL A 7 -11.43 12.66 0.49
N SER A 8 -11.72 12.32 -0.78
CA SER A 8 -13.07 12.35 -1.35
C SER A 8 -13.82 13.68 -1.10
N GLY A 9 -13.12 14.81 -1.20
CA GLY A 9 -13.68 16.15 -1.03
C GLY A 9 -13.95 16.58 0.42
N LYS A 10 -13.56 15.80 1.42
CA LYS A 10 -13.65 16.15 2.85
C LYS A 10 -12.26 16.23 3.48
N PRO A 11 -12.08 16.99 4.58
CA PRO A 11 -10.84 16.94 5.36
C PRO A 11 -10.50 15.50 5.74
N ALA A 12 -9.23 15.11 5.60
CA ALA A 12 -8.80 13.79 5.96
C ALA A 12 -9.06 13.51 7.46
N PRO A 13 -9.51 12.31 7.85
CA PRO A 13 -9.67 11.95 9.25
C PRO A 13 -8.37 12.13 10.05
N GLU A 14 -8.47 12.54 11.31
CA GLU A 14 -7.28 12.74 12.15
C GLU A 14 -6.46 11.45 12.25
N GLY A 15 -5.15 11.57 12.08
CA GLY A 15 -4.22 10.43 12.16
C GLY A 15 -4.23 9.48 10.96
N SER A 16 -5.06 9.73 9.94
CA SER A 16 -5.14 8.88 8.75
C SER A 16 -4.18 9.27 7.62
N VAL A 17 -3.66 10.50 7.64
CA VAL A 17 -2.70 11.02 6.66
C VAL A 17 -1.43 11.43 7.37
N THR A 18 -0.31 11.09 6.76
CA THR A 18 1.01 11.60 7.12
C THR A 18 1.69 12.15 5.87
N TYR A 19 2.66 13.04 6.02
CA TYR A 19 3.48 13.48 4.90
C TYR A 19 4.94 13.62 5.28
N ALA A 20 5.79 13.48 4.27
CA ALA A 20 7.20 13.81 4.32
C ALA A 20 7.47 15.03 3.45
N ILE A 21 8.45 15.84 3.84
CA ILE A 21 8.97 16.97 3.09
C ILE A 21 10.42 16.68 2.77
N ILE A 22 10.76 16.73 1.49
CA ILE A 22 12.08 16.45 0.96
C ILE A 22 12.55 17.72 0.25
N SER A 23 13.78 18.17 0.50
CA SER A 23 14.33 19.33 -0.20
C SER A 23 14.86 18.93 -1.59
N ASP A 24 14.56 19.70 -2.64
CA ASP A 24 15.22 19.60 -3.96
C ASP A 24 16.53 20.41 -4.00
N ASP A 25 17.21 20.54 -2.85
CA ASP A 25 18.48 21.25 -2.80
C ASP A 25 19.59 20.37 -3.38
N ARG A 26 19.95 20.68 -4.64
CA ARG A 26 21.06 20.05 -5.36
C ARG A 26 22.43 20.58 -4.90
N GLU A 27 22.47 21.61 -4.05
CA GLU A 27 23.71 22.30 -3.65
C GLU A 27 24.41 21.64 -2.45
N GLN A 28 23.77 20.71 -1.73
CA GLN A 28 24.49 19.83 -0.81
C GLN A 28 24.97 18.58 -1.54
N ILE A 29 26.27 18.54 -1.83
CA ILE A 29 27.01 17.35 -2.25
C ILE A 29 26.79 16.27 -1.19
N GLY A 30 25.79 15.41 -1.39
CA GLY A 30 25.63 14.17 -0.65
C GLY A 30 24.23 13.77 -0.21
N ASN A 31 23.22 14.64 -0.12
CA ASN A 31 21.90 14.21 0.37
C ASN A 31 20.75 15.06 -0.18
N ARG A 32 19.81 14.43 -0.89
CA ARG A 32 18.39 14.84 -0.83
C ARG A 32 17.96 14.68 0.63
N GLY A 33 18.07 15.76 1.41
CA GLY A 33 17.72 15.73 2.82
C GLY A 33 16.22 15.56 2.97
N GLU A 34 15.79 14.42 3.53
CA GLU A 34 14.47 14.36 4.15
C GLU A 34 14.45 15.40 5.27
N VAL A 35 13.67 16.46 5.07
CA VAL A 35 13.57 17.59 6.01
C VAL A 35 12.67 17.22 7.17
N MET A 36 11.64 16.45 6.88
CA MET A 36 10.69 15.97 7.86
C MET A 36 9.99 14.72 7.32
N SER A 37 9.74 13.76 8.21
CA SER A 37 8.86 12.62 7.95
C SER A 37 7.70 12.57 8.93
N ASN A 38 6.65 11.86 8.52
CA ASN A 38 5.51 11.49 9.34
C ASN A 38 4.77 12.70 9.98
N ALA A 39 4.77 13.84 9.29
CA ALA A 39 4.12 15.05 9.76
C ALA A 39 2.60 14.97 9.57
N LYS A 40 1.84 15.58 10.49
CA LYS A 40 0.37 15.64 10.42
C LYS A 40 -0.10 16.82 9.57
N PRO A 41 -1.19 16.68 8.79
CA PRO A 41 -1.82 17.78 8.08
C PRO A 41 -2.18 18.95 9.01
N GLY A 42 -2.15 20.17 8.47
CA GLY A 42 -2.51 21.40 9.19
C GLY A 42 -1.39 22.00 10.05
N LEU A 43 -0.28 21.30 10.27
CA LEU A 43 0.88 21.83 10.98
C LEU A 43 1.58 22.94 10.17
N ILE A 44 2.04 23.98 10.87
CA ILE A 44 2.86 25.04 10.29
C ILE A 44 4.32 24.69 10.52
N ILE A 45 5.03 24.43 9.43
CA ILE A 45 6.45 24.07 9.44
C ILE A 45 7.26 25.25 8.89
N ARG A 46 8.30 25.64 9.63
CA ARG A 46 9.26 26.67 9.20
C ARG A 46 10.30 26.03 8.30
N LEU A 47 10.41 26.54 7.08
CA LEU A 47 11.35 26.11 6.06
C LEU A 47 12.04 27.35 5.50
N ASN A 48 13.26 27.16 4.98
CA ASN A 48 13.92 28.19 4.18
C ASN A 48 13.18 28.36 2.84
N ALA A 49 13.45 29.47 2.15
CA ALA A 49 12.95 29.62 0.80
C ALA A 49 13.61 28.58 -0.11
N GLY A 50 12.83 27.95 -0.98
CA GLY A 50 13.31 26.86 -1.82
C GLY A 50 12.19 26.00 -2.39
N ILE A 51 12.57 24.97 -3.15
CA ILE A 51 11.63 24.00 -3.73
C ILE A 51 11.69 22.73 -2.89
N TYR A 52 10.51 22.25 -2.52
CA TYR A 52 10.34 21.06 -1.71
C TYR A 52 9.42 20.07 -2.40
N HIS A 53 9.76 18.80 -2.30
CA HIS A 53 8.93 17.69 -2.73
C HIS A 53 8.19 17.13 -1.52
N ILE A 54 6.87 17.07 -1.61
CA ILE A 54 6.00 16.57 -0.55
C ILE A 54 5.48 15.20 -0.96
N VAL A 55 5.70 14.20 -0.10
CA VAL A 55 5.14 12.86 -0.26
C VAL A 55 4.12 12.65 0.84
N SER A 56 2.83 12.70 0.51
CA SER A 56 1.77 12.42 1.45
C SER A 56 1.28 10.98 1.31
N THR A 57 1.08 10.28 2.41
CA THR A 57 0.55 8.91 2.47
C THR A 57 -0.76 8.90 3.25
N TYR A 58 -1.78 8.23 2.72
CA TYR A 58 -3.07 8.00 3.37
C TYR A 58 -3.25 6.52 3.70
N GLY A 59 -3.64 6.24 4.94
CA GLY A 59 -3.79 4.87 5.43
C GLY A 59 -2.46 4.14 5.54
N ASP A 60 -2.46 2.84 5.25
CA ASP A 60 -1.39 1.92 5.65
C ASP A 60 -0.71 1.16 4.49
N ALA A 61 -1.08 1.45 3.24
CA ALA A 61 -0.50 0.82 2.05
C ALA A 61 0.04 1.85 1.04
N ASN A 62 -0.46 1.88 -0.20
CA ASN A 62 0.11 2.64 -1.31
C ASN A 62 -0.68 3.89 -1.72
N ALA A 63 -1.72 4.29 -1.00
CA ALA A 63 -2.43 5.54 -1.29
C ALA A 63 -1.52 6.75 -0.98
N LYS A 64 -0.81 7.22 -2.00
CA LYS A 64 0.18 8.30 -1.91
C LYS A 64 -0.10 9.42 -2.91
N VAL A 65 0.24 10.64 -2.53
CA VAL A 65 0.16 11.83 -3.36
C VAL A 65 1.47 12.58 -3.25
N GLU A 66 2.06 12.90 -4.39
CA GLU A 66 3.31 13.62 -4.51
C GLU A 66 3.06 15.02 -5.11
N ALA A 67 3.71 16.05 -4.55
CA ALA A 67 3.56 17.41 -5.03
C ALA A 67 4.83 18.24 -4.77
N ASP A 68 5.22 19.04 -5.75
CA ASP A 68 6.29 20.03 -5.59
C ASP A 68 5.72 21.37 -5.13
N VAL A 69 6.38 22.00 -4.15
CA VAL A 69 5.96 23.24 -3.53
C VAL A 69 7.12 24.21 -3.41
N THR A 70 6.92 25.42 -3.92
CA THR A 70 7.86 26.54 -3.77
C THR A 70 7.54 27.32 -2.51
N VAL A 71 8.50 27.38 -1.59
CA VAL A 71 8.42 28.20 -0.37
C VAL A 71 9.09 29.53 -0.63
N GLU A 72 8.35 30.62 -0.44
CA GLU A 72 8.86 31.99 -0.53
C GLU A 72 9.29 32.51 0.85
N ALA A 73 10.36 33.31 0.90
CA ALA A 73 10.81 33.92 2.14
C ALA A 73 9.75 34.87 2.71
N GLY A 74 9.55 34.83 4.04
CA GLY A 74 8.68 35.76 4.76
C GLY A 74 7.18 35.58 4.55
N LYS A 75 6.73 34.57 3.78
CA LYS A 75 5.31 34.28 3.55
C LYS A 75 4.94 32.88 4.01
N LEU A 76 3.68 32.71 4.42
CA LEU A 76 3.11 31.38 4.65
C LEU A 76 2.69 30.77 3.32
N THR A 77 3.46 29.81 2.83
CA THR A 77 3.01 28.95 1.72
C THR A 77 2.02 27.91 2.24
N GLU A 78 0.89 27.77 1.54
CA GLU A 78 -0.11 26.73 1.78
C GLU A 78 -0.14 25.75 0.61
N ALA A 79 -0.11 24.46 0.91
CA ALA A 79 -0.26 23.40 -0.06
C ALA A 79 -1.48 22.55 0.29
N ALA A 80 -2.22 22.11 -0.71
CA ALA A 80 -3.36 21.22 -0.55
C ALA A 80 -3.09 19.92 -1.32
N VAL A 81 -3.18 18.79 -0.63
CA VAL A 81 -3.12 17.46 -1.23
C VAL A 81 -4.49 16.81 -1.20
N ILE A 82 -4.88 16.22 -2.32
CA ILE A 82 -6.16 15.51 -2.48
C ILE A 82 -5.83 14.04 -2.69
N HIS A 83 -6.14 13.22 -1.69
CA HIS A 83 -5.94 11.78 -1.74
C HIS A 83 -7.11 11.10 -2.45
N GLN A 84 -6.76 10.18 -3.33
CA GLN A 84 -7.68 9.21 -3.90
C GLN A 84 -7.39 7.85 -3.28
N ALA A 85 -8.42 7.20 -2.76
CA ALA A 85 -8.24 5.94 -2.04
C ALA A 85 -9.53 5.14 -1.90
N ALA A 86 -9.36 3.84 -1.77
CA ALA A 86 -10.42 2.88 -1.51
C ALA A 86 -10.10 2.07 -0.26
N LYS A 87 -11.12 1.67 0.49
CA LYS A 87 -10.98 0.69 1.58
C LYS A 87 -11.25 -0.69 1.04
N ALA A 88 -10.27 -1.60 1.16
CA ALA A 88 -10.42 -3.00 0.78
C ALA A 88 -10.42 -3.88 2.03
N ALA A 89 -11.49 -4.64 2.24
CA ALA A 89 -11.61 -5.65 3.28
C ALA A 89 -11.46 -7.03 2.65
N PHE A 90 -10.67 -7.90 3.29
CA PHE A 90 -10.35 -9.22 2.73
C PHE A 90 -10.89 -10.33 3.63
N LYS A 91 -11.40 -11.40 3.02
CA LYS A 91 -11.75 -12.63 3.74
C LYS A 91 -11.51 -13.87 2.89
N LEU A 92 -10.98 -14.91 3.53
CA LEU A 92 -10.80 -16.22 2.92
C LEU A 92 -11.90 -17.13 3.45
N VAL A 93 -12.69 -17.75 2.58
CA VAL A 93 -13.86 -18.55 2.96
C VAL A 93 -13.79 -19.94 2.33
N ASN A 94 -14.36 -20.95 2.99
CA ASN A 94 -14.40 -22.31 2.43
C ASN A 94 -15.37 -22.45 1.25
N HIS A 95 -16.49 -21.76 1.32
CA HIS A 95 -17.51 -21.67 0.28
C HIS A 95 -17.96 -20.22 0.15
N PRO A 96 -18.54 -19.81 -0.99
CA PRO A 96 -19.03 -18.45 -1.17
C PRO A 96 -19.94 -18.01 -0.01
N GLY A 97 -19.73 -16.80 0.50
CA GLY A 97 -20.47 -16.26 1.64
C GLY A 97 -20.23 -16.92 3.00
N GLY A 98 -19.25 -17.84 3.10
CA GLY A 98 -18.92 -18.55 4.33
C GLY A 98 -18.19 -17.69 5.38
N GLU A 99 -17.81 -18.35 6.47
CA GLU A 99 -17.03 -17.75 7.54
C GLU A 99 -15.57 -17.50 7.10
N ALA A 100 -15.03 -16.37 7.56
CA ALA A 100 -13.65 -16.00 7.28
C ALA A 100 -12.67 -16.87 8.08
N LEU A 101 -11.74 -17.50 7.40
CA LEU A 101 -10.71 -18.33 8.02
C LEU A 101 -9.73 -17.46 8.82
N PRO A 102 -9.52 -17.75 10.11
CA PRO A 102 -8.49 -17.10 10.90
C PRO A 102 -7.09 -17.51 10.43
N ASP A 103 -6.07 -16.85 10.98
CA ASP A 103 -4.66 -17.15 10.71
C ASP A 103 -4.29 -17.16 9.21
N THR A 104 -5.03 -16.37 8.43
CA THR A 104 -4.76 -16.18 7.01
C THR A 104 -3.72 -15.08 6.83
N HIS A 105 -2.64 -15.41 6.14
CA HIS A 105 -1.63 -14.45 5.70
C HIS A 105 -2.05 -13.85 4.36
N TRP A 106 -2.18 -12.54 4.32
CA TRP A 106 -2.59 -11.78 3.16
C TRP A 106 -1.40 -11.07 2.55
N THR A 107 -1.26 -11.18 1.24
CA THR A 107 -0.28 -10.42 0.46
C THR A 107 -1.02 -9.75 -0.69
N ILE A 108 -1.05 -8.41 -0.69
CA ILE A 108 -1.65 -7.59 -1.74
C ILE A 108 -0.53 -7.18 -2.68
N GLN A 109 -0.75 -7.39 -3.98
CA GLN A 109 0.20 -7.09 -5.04
C GLN A 109 -0.44 -6.27 -6.15
N THR A 110 0.35 -5.48 -6.85
CA THR A 110 -0.04 -4.96 -8.16
C THR A 110 -0.12 -6.10 -9.18
N LEU A 111 -0.78 -5.89 -10.32
CA LEU A 111 -0.79 -6.90 -11.40
C LEU A 111 0.63 -7.23 -11.93
N SER A 112 1.57 -6.30 -11.77
CA SER A 112 2.98 -6.50 -12.10
C SER A 112 3.74 -7.39 -11.10
N GLY A 113 3.10 -7.79 -9.99
CA GLY A 113 3.68 -8.65 -8.95
C GLY A 113 4.44 -7.90 -7.86
N GLU A 114 4.40 -6.56 -7.83
CA GLU A 114 5.01 -5.77 -6.76
C GLU A 114 4.20 -5.94 -5.47
N ASN A 115 4.88 -6.21 -4.35
CA ASN A 115 4.25 -6.30 -3.04
C ASN A 115 3.84 -4.90 -2.54
N VAL A 116 2.55 -4.73 -2.30
CA VAL A 116 1.96 -3.47 -1.82
C VAL A 116 1.77 -3.50 -0.30
N LYS A 117 1.30 -4.64 0.23
CA LYS A 117 0.97 -4.78 1.65
C LYS A 117 0.90 -6.24 2.06
N GLU A 118 1.31 -6.52 3.29
CA GLU A 118 1.11 -7.80 3.96
C GLU A 118 0.36 -7.62 5.27
N SER A 119 -0.46 -8.61 5.63
CA SER A 119 -1.17 -8.64 6.91
C SER A 119 -1.55 -10.06 7.30
N VAL A 120 -1.96 -10.25 8.56
CA VAL A 120 -2.45 -11.53 9.07
C VAL A 120 -3.77 -11.31 9.78
N GLY A 121 -4.76 -12.14 9.51
CA GLY A 121 -6.05 -12.11 10.18
C GLY A 121 -7.19 -12.64 9.33
N ALA A 122 -8.37 -12.78 9.94
CA ALA A 122 -9.57 -13.25 9.25
C ALA A 122 -10.20 -12.19 8.34
N LEU A 123 -10.21 -10.93 8.80
CA LEU A 123 -10.90 -9.80 8.15
C LEU A 123 -10.04 -8.53 8.12
N PRO A 124 -8.79 -8.56 7.61
CA PRO A 124 -7.99 -7.35 7.54
C PRO A 124 -8.61 -6.34 6.58
N THR A 125 -8.45 -5.06 6.90
CA THR A 125 -8.88 -3.93 6.06
C THR A 125 -7.71 -3.02 5.80
N HIS A 126 -7.52 -2.63 4.54
CA HIS A 126 -6.43 -1.77 4.08
C HIS A 126 -6.95 -0.63 3.22
N VAL A 127 -6.17 0.45 3.15
CA VAL A 127 -6.46 1.60 2.29
C VAL A 127 -5.52 1.58 1.09
N LEU A 128 -6.08 1.41 -0.11
CA LEU A 128 -5.33 1.26 -1.36
C LEU A 128 -5.56 2.46 -2.30
N ALA A 129 -4.55 2.77 -3.12
CA ALA A 129 -4.74 3.67 -4.24
C ALA A 129 -5.68 3.03 -5.29
N PRO A 130 -6.47 3.82 -6.05
CA PRO A 130 -7.25 3.29 -7.18
C PRO A 130 -6.38 2.52 -8.16
N GLY A 131 -6.86 1.37 -8.65
CA GLY A 131 -6.12 0.51 -9.56
C GLY A 131 -6.51 -0.96 -9.50
N ASP A 132 -5.77 -1.78 -10.24
CA ASP A 132 -5.95 -3.22 -10.34
C ASP A 132 -4.89 -3.97 -9.53
N TYR A 133 -5.35 -4.94 -8.76
CA TYR A 133 -4.54 -5.67 -7.79
C TYR A 133 -4.83 -7.16 -7.82
N LYS A 134 -3.90 -7.92 -7.27
CA LYS A 134 -4.04 -9.32 -6.95
C LYS A 134 -3.80 -9.52 -5.46
N VAL A 135 -4.66 -10.27 -4.80
CA VAL A 135 -4.46 -10.68 -3.42
C VAL A 135 -4.11 -12.16 -3.37
N LEU A 136 -3.13 -12.51 -2.54
CA LEU A 136 -2.78 -13.87 -2.18
C LEU A 136 -3.17 -14.09 -0.72
N ALA A 137 -3.92 -15.15 -0.46
CA ALA A 137 -4.34 -15.59 0.85
C ALA A 137 -3.68 -16.94 1.14
N LYS A 138 -2.77 -16.98 2.11
CA LYS A 138 -2.10 -18.21 2.54
C LYS A 138 -2.68 -18.66 3.88
N SER A 139 -3.25 -19.85 3.90
CA SER A 139 -3.82 -20.47 5.11
C SER A 139 -3.65 -21.98 5.05
N GLY A 140 -3.32 -22.61 6.18
CA GLY A 140 -3.12 -24.07 6.26
C GLY A 140 -2.11 -24.63 5.26
N GLY A 141 -1.05 -23.86 4.93
CA GLY A 141 -0.03 -24.26 3.95
C GLY A 141 -0.43 -24.13 2.47
N ARG A 142 -1.66 -23.70 2.18
CA ARG A 142 -2.17 -23.50 0.81
C ARG A 142 -2.22 -22.00 0.49
N VAL A 143 -1.99 -21.65 -0.77
CA VAL A 143 -2.10 -20.28 -1.27
C VAL A 143 -3.27 -20.20 -2.23
N TYR A 144 -4.12 -19.20 -2.04
CA TYR A 144 -5.26 -18.88 -2.87
C TYR A 144 -5.08 -17.47 -3.41
N GLN A 145 -5.52 -17.20 -4.63
CA GLN A 145 -5.35 -15.88 -5.23
C GLN A 145 -6.62 -15.39 -5.90
N ARG A 146 -6.80 -14.07 -5.92
CA ARG A 146 -7.90 -13.40 -6.60
C ARG A 146 -7.47 -12.02 -7.09
N GLU A 147 -7.88 -11.67 -8.30
CA GLU A 147 -7.73 -10.32 -8.82
C GLU A 147 -8.95 -9.46 -8.45
N PHE A 148 -8.71 -8.17 -8.21
CA PHE A 148 -9.74 -7.20 -7.86
C PHE A 148 -9.32 -5.78 -8.28
N THR A 149 -10.31 -4.94 -8.57
CA THR A 149 -10.12 -3.52 -8.89
C THR A 149 -10.68 -2.68 -7.76
N VAL A 150 -10.01 -1.58 -7.44
CA VAL A 150 -10.49 -0.57 -6.49
C VAL A 150 -10.62 0.78 -7.17
N LYS A 151 -11.71 1.50 -6.87
CA LYS A 151 -11.97 2.86 -7.36
C LYS A 151 -11.97 3.86 -6.22
N ASP A 152 -11.70 5.11 -6.54
CA ASP A 152 -11.68 6.20 -5.55
C ASP A 152 -13.01 6.29 -4.78
N GLY A 153 -12.91 6.36 -3.45
CA GLY A 153 -14.05 6.43 -2.54
C GLY A 153 -14.80 5.11 -2.32
N GLU A 154 -14.39 4.02 -2.97
CA GLU A 154 -15.07 2.72 -2.87
C GLU A 154 -14.68 1.97 -1.58
N MET A 155 -15.64 1.22 -1.03
CA MET A 155 -15.37 0.16 -0.06
C MET A 155 -15.57 -1.18 -0.75
N VAL A 156 -14.48 -1.89 -1.00
CA VAL A 156 -14.46 -3.18 -1.70
C VAL A 156 -14.33 -4.31 -0.68
N SER A 157 -15.18 -5.32 -0.78
CA SER A 157 -15.07 -6.56 -0.01
C SER A 157 -14.56 -7.67 -0.93
N VAL A 158 -13.33 -8.12 -0.73
CA VAL A 158 -12.68 -9.15 -1.53
C VAL A 158 -12.81 -10.49 -0.82
N GLU A 159 -13.66 -11.35 -1.36
CA GLU A 159 -13.84 -12.74 -0.92
C GLU A 159 -13.00 -13.69 -1.79
N VAL A 160 -12.07 -14.40 -1.15
CA VAL A 160 -11.28 -15.48 -1.74
C VAL A 160 -11.88 -16.80 -1.27
N VAL A 161 -12.18 -17.71 -2.19
CA VAL A 161 -12.82 -19.00 -1.88
C VAL A 161 -11.77 -20.10 -1.98
N THR A 162 -11.69 -20.99 -0.98
CA THR A 162 -10.70 -22.10 -1.00
C THR A 162 -11.03 -23.18 -2.02
N GLN A 163 -12.31 -23.28 -2.39
CA GLN A 163 -12.82 -24.15 -3.44
C GLN A 163 -12.94 -23.40 -4.78
N SER A 164 -11.81 -22.95 -5.32
CA SER A 164 -11.77 -22.52 -6.72
C SER A 164 -11.86 -23.77 -7.61
N GLY A 165 -13.05 -24.07 -8.13
CA GLY A 165 -13.20 -24.93 -9.29
C GLY A 165 -12.64 -24.23 -10.52
N ASP A 166 -11.32 -24.12 -10.63
CA ASP A 166 -10.61 -23.69 -11.83
C ASP A 166 -9.24 -24.41 -11.91
N PRO A 167 -8.91 -25.11 -13.02
CA PRO A 167 -7.81 -26.06 -13.13
C PRO A 167 -6.39 -25.46 -13.18
N ASN A 168 -6.20 -24.18 -12.85
CA ASN A 168 -4.93 -23.47 -13.10
C ASN A 168 -4.37 -22.65 -11.92
N GLY A 169 -4.78 -22.91 -10.67
CA GLY A 169 -4.53 -21.98 -9.56
C GLY A 169 -3.98 -22.54 -8.25
N ALA A 170 -3.49 -23.78 -8.20
CA ALA A 170 -2.78 -24.30 -7.03
C ALA A 170 -1.28 -24.42 -7.35
N THR A 171 -0.53 -23.31 -7.25
CA THR A 171 0.93 -23.41 -7.21
C THR A 171 1.31 -23.91 -5.82
N GLN A 172 1.46 -25.23 -5.69
CA GLN A 172 2.19 -25.80 -4.55
C GLN A 172 3.61 -25.23 -4.61
N ALA A 173 4.08 -24.66 -3.50
CA ALA A 173 5.50 -24.35 -3.36
C ALA A 173 6.27 -25.67 -3.48
N SER A 174 6.82 -25.94 -4.66
CA SER A 174 7.63 -27.12 -4.90
C SER A 174 8.90 -27.01 -4.07
N GLU A 175 8.95 -27.75 -2.98
CA GLU A 175 10.19 -28.06 -2.27
C GLU A 175 11.07 -28.83 -3.27
N ALA A 176 12.17 -28.20 -3.70
CA ALA A 176 13.07 -28.76 -4.70
C ALA A 176 13.69 -30.07 -4.18
N PRO A 177 13.66 -31.20 -4.93
CA PRO A 177 14.38 -32.39 -4.53
C PRO A 177 15.89 -32.13 -4.62
N LEU A 178 16.62 -32.47 -3.56
CA LEU A 178 18.09 -32.48 -3.59
C LEU A 178 18.57 -33.42 -4.72
N PRO A 179 19.60 -33.05 -5.49
CA PRO A 179 20.11 -33.92 -6.56
C PRO A 179 20.74 -35.18 -5.97
N GLN A 180 20.25 -36.36 -6.36
CA GLN A 180 20.95 -37.63 -6.13
C GLN A 180 22.15 -37.70 -7.09
N ILE A 181 23.36 -37.75 -6.52
CA ILE A 181 24.60 -37.98 -7.26
C ILE A 181 24.72 -39.48 -7.52
N GLU A 182 24.48 -39.91 -8.75
CA GLU A 182 24.70 -41.29 -9.21
C GLU A 182 26.19 -41.51 -9.54
N PHE A 183 26.90 -42.22 -8.66
CA PHE A 183 28.26 -42.69 -8.95
C PHE A 183 28.18 -43.97 -9.80
N LYS A 184 28.52 -43.90 -11.08
CA LYS A 184 28.79 -45.09 -11.90
C LYS A 184 30.20 -45.59 -11.61
N SER A 185 30.32 -46.80 -11.05
CA SER A 185 31.59 -47.52 -10.98
C SER A 185 31.91 -48.12 -12.34
N GLN A 186 33.13 -47.89 -12.83
CA GLN A 186 33.84 -48.85 -13.68
C GLN A 186 34.59 -49.85 -12.81
#